data_AF-A0A382JDQ6-F1
#
_entry.id   AF-A0A382JDQ6-F1
#
_cell.length_a   1.000
_cell.length_b   1.000
_cell.length_c   1.000
_cell.angle_alpha   90.00
_cell.angle_beta   90.00
_cell.angle_gamma   90.00
#
_symmetry.space_group_name_H-M   'P 1'
#
loop_
_entity.id
_entity.type
_entity.pdbx_description
1 polymer ?
#
loop_
_entity_poly.entity_id
_entity_poly.type
_entity_poly.pdbx_seq_one_letter_code
_entity_poly.pdbx_strand_id
1 'polypeptide(L)'
;MGVDASEAHYKNLLTIQEKYGIPISLTINEMNRPMHMLRPDITKDFVNFIGKYYADGVRSCTISHTHLMRLGVLQEAFPEMDWKNTVNHGIRTTQQFIDYANLGYTTVQLDRDFNRNRGELRKVKKEADRLGIKTCLLVFESCLPECPFKTEHDCWQSGELAGPGHSYWEMIGDTCVGW
;
A
#
# COMPACT_ATOMS: atom_id res chain seq x y z
N MET A 1 -10.37 5.29 -7.18
CA MET A 1 -9.02 5.21 -6.58
C MET A 1 -8.02 5.01 -7.71
N GLY A 2 -6.78 5.51 -7.60
CA GLY A 2 -5.78 5.38 -8.66
C GLY A 2 -5.74 6.54 -9.66
N VAL A 3 -5.83 7.78 -9.18
CA VAL A 3 -5.63 8.96 -10.04
C VAL A 3 -4.28 9.58 -9.66
N ASP A 4 -3.43 9.82 -10.64
CA ASP A 4 -2.15 10.47 -10.40
C ASP A 4 -2.38 11.89 -9.87
N ALA A 5 -1.64 12.23 -8.80
CA ALA A 5 -1.65 13.59 -8.31
C ALA A 5 -0.98 14.49 -9.35
N SER A 6 -1.64 15.59 -9.72
CA SER A 6 -0.98 16.64 -10.48
C SER A 6 0.15 17.26 -9.66
N GLU A 7 1.11 17.90 -10.33
CA GLU A 7 2.17 18.67 -9.67
C GLU A 7 1.61 19.71 -8.67
N ALA A 8 0.48 20.34 -9.01
CA ALA A 8 -0.18 21.28 -8.12
C ALA A 8 -0.76 20.59 -6.87
N HIS A 9 -1.39 19.42 -7.02
CA HIS A 9 -1.87 18.63 -5.89
C HIS A 9 -0.71 18.21 -4.98
N TYR A 10 0.39 17.74 -5.55
CA TYR A 10 1.56 17.32 -4.79
C TYR A 10 2.19 18.48 -3.98
N LYS A 11 2.38 19.65 -4.59
CA LYS A 11 2.89 20.84 -3.87
C LYS A 11 1.98 21.30 -2.73
N ASN A 12 0.66 21.24 -2.93
CA ASN A 12 -0.29 21.54 -1.87
C ASN A 12 -0.18 20.56 -0.70
N LEU A 13 0.00 19.26 -0.99
CA LEU A 13 0.22 18.23 0.04
C LEU A 13 1.51 18.49 0.83
N LEU A 14 2.61 18.85 0.16
CA LEU A 14 3.85 19.24 0.83
C LEU A 14 3.68 20.47 1.73
N THR A 15 2.89 21.45 1.28
CA THR A 15 2.59 22.66 2.08
C THR A 15 1.79 22.29 3.34
N ILE A 16 0.83 21.36 3.24
CA ILE A 16 0.08 20.85 4.38
C ILE A 16 1.02 20.11 5.36
N GLN A 17 1.94 19.30 4.84
CA GLN A 17 2.93 18.59 5.65
C GLN A 17 3.81 19.57 6.43
N GLU A 18 4.38 20.57 5.77
CA GLU A 18 5.26 21.55 6.40
C GLU A 18 4.52 22.40 7.43
N LYS A 19 3.34 22.91 7.05
CA LYS A 19 2.59 23.85 7.89
C LYS A 19 1.98 23.20 9.13
N TYR A 20 1.51 21.97 9.03
CA TYR A 20 0.75 21.31 10.09
C TYR A 20 1.46 20.09 10.70
N GLY A 21 2.63 19.70 10.20
CA GLY A 21 3.35 18.52 10.65
C GLY A 21 2.61 17.21 10.35
N ILE A 22 1.69 17.20 9.39
CA ILE A 22 0.90 16.03 9.00
C ILE A 22 1.64 15.33 7.85
N PRO A 23 2.22 14.13 8.07
CA PRO A 23 3.01 13.47 7.05
C PRO A 23 2.14 13.05 5.87
N ILE A 24 2.60 13.33 4.66
CA ILE A 24 1.99 12.79 3.43
C ILE A 24 2.58 11.42 3.13
N SER A 25 1.81 10.59 2.42
CA SER A 25 2.22 9.22 2.08
C SER A 25 2.17 8.98 0.58
N LEU A 26 3.31 8.62 0.00
CA LEU A 26 3.37 8.09 -1.36
C LEU A 26 2.64 6.75 -1.40
N THR A 27 1.79 6.51 -2.40
CA THR A 27 1.01 5.28 -2.50
C THR A 27 1.23 4.61 -3.85
N ILE A 28 1.78 3.40 -3.83
CA ILE A 28 2.10 2.54 -4.97
C ILE A 28 1.44 1.19 -4.70
N ASN A 29 0.11 1.14 -4.83
CA ASN A 29 -0.72 0.02 -4.39
C ASN A 29 -1.14 -0.95 -5.50
N GLU A 30 -0.57 -0.80 -6.70
CA GLU A 30 -0.79 -1.69 -7.85
C GLU A 30 -0.45 -3.15 -7.50
N MET A 31 -1.38 -4.08 -7.73
CA MET A 31 -1.19 -5.50 -7.43
C MET A 31 -0.58 -6.27 -8.61
N ASN A 32 -0.62 -5.72 -9.82
CA ASN A 32 0.14 -6.20 -10.97
C ASN A 32 1.62 -5.87 -10.80
N ARG A 33 2.40 -6.87 -10.42
CA ARG A 33 3.84 -6.74 -10.15
C ARG A 33 4.63 -7.39 -11.29
N PRO A 34 4.98 -6.65 -12.34
CA PRO A 34 5.60 -7.26 -13.49
C PRO A 34 7.04 -7.69 -13.16
N MET A 35 7.45 -8.87 -13.62
CA MET A 35 8.74 -9.46 -13.24
C MET A 35 9.95 -8.60 -13.63
N HIS A 36 9.84 -7.77 -14.68
CA HIS A 36 10.94 -6.92 -15.12
C HIS A 36 11.35 -5.87 -14.07
N MET A 37 10.49 -5.56 -13.09
CA MET A 37 10.82 -4.69 -11.96
C MET A 37 12.01 -5.21 -11.13
N LEU A 38 12.28 -6.51 -11.16
CA LEU A 38 13.40 -7.13 -10.45
C LEU A 38 14.73 -7.03 -11.21
N ARG A 39 14.73 -6.49 -12.43
CA ARG A 39 15.99 -6.23 -13.14
C ARG A 39 16.74 -5.08 -12.45
N PRO A 40 18.08 -5.18 -12.30
CA PRO A 40 18.85 -4.17 -11.57
C PRO A 40 18.72 -2.74 -12.10
N ASP A 41 18.63 -2.56 -13.42
CA ASP A 41 18.48 -1.26 -14.06
C ASP A 41 17.11 -0.64 -13.77
N ILE A 42 16.03 -1.42 -13.90
CA ILE A 42 14.67 -0.96 -13.58
C ILE A 42 14.51 -0.73 -12.07
N THR A 43 15.07 -1.60 -11.24
CA THR A 43 15.10 -1.40 -9.78
C THR A 43 15.79 -0.09 -9.43
N LYS A 44 16.93 0.23 -10.07
CA LYS A 44 17.64 1.50 -9.87
C LYS A 44 16.79 2.69 -10.27
N ASP A 45 16.12 2.62 -11.43
CA ASP A 45 15.23 3.70 -11.88
C ASP A 45 14.06 3.91 -10.91
N PHE A 46 13.50 2.83 -10.38
CA PHE A 46 12.44 2.89 -9.37
C PHE A 46 12.91 3.47 -8.04
N VAL A 47 14.12 3.12 -7.58
CA VAL A 47 14.76 3.75 -6.42
C VAL A 47 14.94 5.26 -6.68
N ASN A 48 15.47 5.66 -7.84
CA ASN A 48 15.62 7.07 -8.20
C ASN A 48 14.28 7.82 -8.24
N PHE A 49 13.23 7.17 -8.71
CA PHE A 49 11.87 7.71 -8.71
C PHE A 49 11.40 8.02 -7.27
N ILE A 50 11.51 7.06 -6.35
CA ILE A 50 11.17 7.28 -4.93
C ILE A 50 12.07 8.36 -4.31
N GLY A 51 13.35 8.38 -4.70
CA GLY A 51 14.33 9.34 -4.19
C GLY A 51 13.93 10.81 -4.38
N LYS A 52 13.16 11.13 -5.42
CA LYS A 52 12.61 12.49 -5.63
C LYS A 52 11.69 12.89 -4.48
N TYR A 53 10.72 12.04 -4.14
CA TYR A 53 9.79 12.28 -3.02
C TYR A 53 10.51 12.29 -1.67
N TYR A 54 11.50 11.41 -1.49
CA TYR A 54 12.30 11.40 -0.27
C TYR A 54 13.09 12.70 -0.10
N ALA A 55 13.67 13.24 -1.18
CA ALA A 55 14.38 14.52 -1.16
C ALA A 55 13.46 15.70 -0.79
N ASP A 56 12.19 15.64 -1.20
CA ASP A 56 11.16 16.62 -0.85
C ASP A 56 10.64 16.49 0.61
N GLY A 57 11.18 15.52 1.38
CA GLY A 57 10.81 15.31 2.78
C GLY A 57 9.66 14.33 3.00
N VAL A 58 9.24 13.57 1.98
CA VAL A 58 8.27 12.48 2.18
C VAL A 58 8.94 11.35 2.97
N ARG A 59 8.25 10.88 4.02
CA ARG A 59 8.74 9.83 4.93
C ARG A 59 7.73 8.73 5.21
N SER A 60 6.69 8.62 4.39
CA SER A 60 5.72 7.52 4.42
C SER A 60 5.48 7.01 3.01
N CYS A 61 5.55 5.69 2.81
CA CYS A 61 5.27 5.07 1.52
C CYS A 61 4.50 3.75 1.70
N THR A 62 3.31 3.69 1.10
CA THR A 62 2.53 2.45 0.96
C THR A 62 2.89 1.79 -0.36
N ILE A 63 3.42 0.57 -0.33
CA ILE A 63 3.90 -0.15 -1.51
C ILE A 63 3.44 -1.61 -1.51
N SER A 64 3.08 -2.13 -2.68
CA SER A 64 2.60 -3.51 -2.88
C SER A 64 3.70 -4.53 -3.23
N HIS A 65 4.91 -4.07 -3.58
CA HIS A 65 5.98 -4.85 -4.20
C HIS A 65 6.81 -5.65 -3.18
N THR A 66 6.29 -6.80 -2.76
CA THR A 66 6.87 -7.65 -1.68
C THR A 66 8.29 -8.14 -1.95
N HIS A 67 8.62 -8.56 -3.18
CA HIS A 67 9.97 -8.99 -3.53
C HIS A 67 10.98 -7.85 -3.41
N LEU A 68 10.62 -6.65 -3.88
CA LEU A 68 11.51 -5.49 -3.81
C LEU A 68 11.75 -5.07 -2.35
N MET A 69 10.70 -5.09 -1.53
CA MET A 69 10.83 -4.89 -0.09
C MET A 69 11.77 -5.91 0.55
N ARG A 70 11.62 -7.20 0.19
CA ARG A 70 12.47 -8.27 0.74
C ARG A 70 13.94 -8.16 0.34
N LEU A 71 14.24 -7.59 -0.83
CA LEU A 71 15.62 -7.35 -1.28
C LEU A 71 16.37 -6.35 -0.39
N GLY A 72 15.68 -5.50 0.39
CA GLY A 72 16.30 -4.55 1.30
C GLY A 72 16.78 -3.24 0.64
N VAL A 73 16.75 -3.16 -0.70
CA VAL A 73 17.31 -2.03 -1.46
C VAL A 73 16.60 -0.71 -1.17
N LEU A 74 15.30 -0.74 -0.88
CA LEU A 74 14.51 0.46 -0.56
C LEU A 74 14.83 0.96 0.85
N GLN A 75 14.96 0.05 1.81
CA GLN A 75 15.26 0.36 3.20
C GLN A 75 16.70 0.88 3.36
N GLU A 76 17.64 0.32 2.59
CA GLU A 76 19.02 0.81 2.52
C GLU A 76 19.08 2.22 1.92
N ALA A 77 18.37 2.47 0.82
CA ALA A 77 18.36 3.78 0.17
C ALA A 77 17.62 4.87 0.96
N PHE A 78 16.55 4.50 1.67
CA PHE A 78 15.66 5.44 2.37
C PHE A 78 15.38 4.96 3.81
N PRO A 79 16.38 5.03 4.70
CA PRO A 79 16.30 4.44 6.04
C PRO A 79 15.28 5.12 6.96
N GLU A 80 14.91 6.37 6.69
CA GLU A 80 13.91 7.09 7.49
C GLU A 80 12.47 6.91 6.97
N MET A 81 12.28 6.18 5.87
CA MET A 81 10.95 5.97 5.28
C MET A 81 10.13 4.97 6.09
N ASP A 82 8.90 5.35 6.45
CA ASP A 82 7.89 4.44 6.98
C ASP A 82 7.27 3.63 5.82
N TRP A 83 7.78 2.43 5.61
CA TRP A 83 7.35 1.48 4.61
C TRP A 83 6.11 0.70 5.06
N LYS A 84 5.02 0.89 4.34
CA LYS A 84 3.72 0.27 4.60
C LYS A 84 3.37 -0.69 3.49
N ASN A 85 2.82 -1.84 3.84
CA ASN A 85 2.18 -2.70 2.85
C ASN A 85 0.82 -2.11 2.47
N THR A 86 0.27 -2.50 1.32
CA THR A 86 -1.10 -2.14 0.92
C THR A 86 -2.12 -3.05 1.61
N VAL A 87 -3.29 -2.52 1.95
CA VAL A 87 -4.45 -3.31 2.41
C VAL A 87 -4.81 -4.43 1.42
N ASN A 88 -4.54 -4.24 0.13
CA ASN A 88 -4.80 -5.21 -0.95
C ASN A 88 -4.00 -6.53 -0.78
N HIS A 89 -3.02 -6.58 0.12
CA HIS A 89 -2.33 -7.83 0.47
C HIS A 89 -3.19 -8.81 1.29
N GLY A 90 -4.33 -8.37 1.86
CA GLY A 90 -5.27 -9.26 2.54
C GLY A 90 -4.70 -9.95 3.77
N ILE A 91 -3.94 -9.22 4.60
CA ILE A 91 -3.35 -9.76 5.83
C ILE A 91 -4.47 -9.97 6.86
N ARG A 92 -4.88 -11.22 7.07
CA ARG A 92 -6.04 -11.62 7.89
C ARG A 92 -5.68 -12.37 9.18
N THR A 93 -4.40 -12.69 9.38
CA THR A 93 -3.93 -13.49 10.52
C THR A 93 -2.67 -12.89 11.14
N THR A 94 -2.41 -13.27 12.41
CA THR A 94 -1.18 -12.90 13.11
C THR A 94 0.07 -13.43 12.41
N GLN A 95 0.01 -14.63 11.84
CA GLN A 95 1.15 -15.20 11.11
C GLN A 95 1.48 -14.37 9.86
N GLN A 96 0.48 -14.01 9.06
CA GLN A 96 0.69 -13.16 7.89
C GLN A 96 1.27 -11.79 8.27
N PHE A 97 0.84 -11.20 9.40
CA PHE A 97 1.45 -9.98 9.91
C PHE A 97 2.96 -10.14 10.16
N ILE A 98 3.36 -11.24 10.82
CA ILE A 98 4.78 -11.55 11.09
C ILE A 98 5.54 -11.76 9.77
N ASP A 99 4.95 -12.50 8.83
CA ASP A 99 5.57 -12.78 7.54
C ASP A 99 5.85 -11.49 6.76
N TYR A 100 4.91 -10.55 6.75
CA TYR A 100 5.08 -9.24 6.11
C TYR A 100 6.08 -8.35 6.86
N ALA A 101 6.08 -8.34 8.19
CA ALA A 101 7.14 -7.67 8.96
C ALA A 101 8.54 -8.18 8.55
N ASN A 102 8.70 -9.49 8.35
CA ASN A 102 9.96 -10.10 7.91
C ASN A 102 10.37 -9.73 6.46
N LEU A 103 9.45 -9.21 5.64
CA LEU A 103 9.79 -8.64 4.34
C LEU A 103 10.46 -7.26 4.45
N GLY A 104 10.44 -6.64 5.63
CA GLY A 104 11.08 -5.34 5.87
C GLY A 104 10.13 -4.14 5.81
N TYR A 105 8.81 -4.35 5.98
CA TYR A 105 7.86 -3.26 6.22
C TYR A 105 7.97 -2.77 7.68
N THR A 106 7.95 -1.46 7.89
CA THR A 106 7.97 -0.82 9.23
C THR A 106 6.57 -0.63 9.80
N THR A 107 5.56 -0.59 8.94
CA THR A 107 4.15 -0.61 9.30
C THR A 107 3.42 -1.67 8.49
N VAL A 108 2.65 -2.53 9.16
CA VAL A 108 1.82 -3.52 8.48
C VAL A 108 0.34 -3.13 8.56
N GLN A 109 -0.24 -2.79 7.41
CA GLN A 109 -1.67 -2.55 7.20
C GLN A 109 -2.42 -3.89 7.15
N LEU A 110 -3.35 -4.04 8.10
CA LEU A 110 -4.16 -5.24 8.25
C LEU A 110 -5.39 -5.19 7.35
N ASP A 111 -5.90 -6.36 7.01
CA ASP A 111 -7.16 -6.53 6.31
C ASP A 111 -8.35 -6.01 7.15
N ARG A 112 -9.39 -5.58 6.46
CA ARG A 112 -10.64 -5.08 7.03
C ARG A 112 -11.34 -6.09 7.96
N ASP A 113 -11.04 -7.38 7.87
CA ASP A 113 -11.59 -8.43 8.74
C ASP A 113 -11.26 -8.21 10.21
N PHE A 114 -10.11 -7.59 10.48
CA PHE A 114 -9.69 -7.24 11.84
C PHE A 114 -10.62 -6.24 12.54
N ASN A 115 -11.39 -5.42 11.78
CA ASN A 115 -12.40 -4.53 12.38
C ASN A 115 -13.50 -5.31 13.11
N ARG A 116 -13.73 -6.59 12.73
CA ARG A 116 -14.75 -7.47 13.33
C ARG A 116 -14.12 -8.59 14.16
N ASN A 117 -12.80 -8.77 14.10
CA ASN A 117 -12.07 -9.81 14.82
C ASN A 117 -11.12 -9.23 15.87
N ARG A 118 -11.69 -8.77 16.97
CA ARG A 118 -10.93 -8.20 18.11
C ARG A 118 -9.96 -9.22 18.74
N GLY A 119 -10.28 -10.50 18.70
CA GLY A 119 -9.45 -11.57 19.25
C GLY A 119 -8.12 -11.67 18.52
N GLU A 120 -8.17 -11.75 17.19
CA GLU A 120 -6.97 -11.79 16.35
C GLU A 120 -6.22 -10.44 16.38
N LEU A 121 -6.94 -9.31 16.41
CA LEU A 121 -6.32 -7.98 16.51
C LEU A 121 -5.43 -7.84 17.75
N ARG A 122 -5.86 -8.40 18.89
CA ARG A 122 -5.06 -8.38 20.13
C ARG A 122 -3.77 -9.19 19.99
N LYS A 123 -3.80 -10.32 19.28
CA LYS A 123 -2.61 -11.13 19.01
C LYS A 123 -1.63 -10.39 18.11
N VAL A 124 -2.12 -9.78 17.03
CA VAL A 124 -1.31 -8.92 16.16
C VAL A 124 -0.68 -7.78 16.95
N LYS A 125 -1.45 -7.07 17.79
CA LYS A 125 -0.91 -5.97 18.60
C LYS A 125 0.24 -6.43 19.50
N LYS A 126 0.12 -7.61 20.13
CA LYS A 126 1.18 -8.18 20.96
C LYS A 126 2.46 -8.43 20.15
N GLU A 127 2.33 -8.99 18.95
CA GLU A 127 3.48 -9.26 18.08
C GLU A 127 4.07 -7.99 17.48
N ALA A 128 3.24 -7.01 17.13
CA ALA A 128 3.65 -5.68 16.68
C ALA A 128 4.53 -4.99 17.74
N ASP A 129 4.10 -5.01 19.00
CA ASP A 129 4.88 -4.47 20.12
C ASP A 129 6.19 -5.23 20.33
N ARG A 130 6.14 -6.57 20.26
CA ARG A 130 7.34 -7.42 20.41
C ARG A 130 8.38 -7.16 19.32
N LEU A 131 7.93 -6.90 18.09
CA LEU A 131 8.81 -6.66 16.93
C LEU A 131 9.20 -5.19 16.76
N GLY A 132 8.57 -4.26 17.49
CA GLY A 132 8.77 -2.82 17.29
C GLY A 132 8.20 -2.33 15.95
N ILE A 133 7.21 -3.04 15.40
CA ILE A 133 6.58 -2.75 14.11
C ILE A 133 5.21 -2.11 14.35
N LYS A 134 4.87 -1.09 13.57
CA LYS A 134 3.55 -0.45 13.65
C LYS A 134 2.51 -1.27 12.90
N THR A 135 1.24 -1.08 13.25
CA THR A 135 0.13 -1.64 12.49
C THR A 135 -0.98 -0.60 12.33
N CYS A 136 -1.73 -0.68 11.23
CA CYS A 136 -2.88 0.18 10.97
C CYS A 136 -4.04 -0.61 10.36
N LEU A 137 -5.25 -0.05 10.49
CA LEU A 137 -6.50 -0.64 10.04
C LEU A 137 -7.22 0.31 9.09
N LEU A 138 -7.74 -0.24 8.00
CA LEU A 138 -8.70 0.47 7.16
C LEU A 138 -10.07 0.43 7.83
N VAL A 139 -10.58 1.59 8.25
CA VAL A 139 -11.85 1.69 8.98
C VAL A 139 -13.06 1.57 8.05
N PHE A 140 -12.94 2.05 6.82
CA PHE A 140 -14.03 2.05 5.85
C PHE A 140 -13.50 1.97 4.42
N GLU A 141 -14.20 1.18 3.61
CA GLU A 141 -14.14 1.20 2.16
C GLU A 141 -15.53 0.88 1.63
N SER A 142 -15.85 1.33 0.42
CA SER A 142 -17.11 1.01 -0.25
C SER A 142 -17.07 -0.41 -0.84
N CYS A 143 -16.80 -1.42 -0.01
CA CYS A 143 -16.69 -2.82 -0.41
C CYS A 143 -17.33 -3.77 0.63
N LEU A 144 -17.71 -4.98 0.19
CA LEU A 144 -18.32 -5.97 1.06
C LEU A 144 -17.30 -6.63 2.01
N PRO A 145 -17.73 -7.00 3.24
CA PRO A 145 -16.90 -7.68 4.24
C PRO A 145 -16.27 -9.01 3.81
N GLU A 146 -16.66 -9.59 2.66
CA GLU A 146 -15.99 -10.72 2.00
C GLU A 146 -16.27 -10.64 0.49
N CYS A 147 -16.02 -9.47 -0.11
CA CYS A 147 -16.31 -9.28 -1.54
C CYS A 147 -15.60 -10.35 -2.38
N PRO A 148 -16.33 -11.18 -3.14
CA PRO A 148 -15.74 -12.25 -3.95
C PRO A 148 -14.89 -11.68 -5.11
N PHE A 149 -15.15 -10.44 -5.49
CA PHE A 149 -14.47 -9.74 -6.59
C PHE A 149 -13.29 -8.88 -6.11
N LYS A 150 -12.95 -8.87 -4.81
CA LYS A 150 -11.93 -7.94 -4.26
C LYS A 150 -10.58 -8.06 -4.96
N THR A 151 -10.11 -9.29 -5.19
CA THR A 151 -8.84 -9.52 -5.90
C THR A 151 -8.89 -8.99 -7.33
N GLU A 152 -10.01 -9.16 -8.03
CA GLU A 152 -10.19 -8.63 -9.39
C GLU A 152 -10.20 -7.11 -9.38
N HIS A 153 -10.91 -6.48 -8.43
CA HIS A 153 -10.92 -5.03 -8.27
C HIS A 153 -9.51 -4.47 -8.05
N ASP A 154 -8.73 -5.11 -7.18
CA ASP A 154 -7.40 -4.66 -6.81
C ASP A 154 -6.36 -4.87 -7.93
N CYS A 155 -6.55 -5.87 -8.78
CA CYS A 155 -5.67 -6.15 -9.92
C CYS A 155 -6.08 -5.41 -11.19
N TRP A 156 -7.38 -5.24 -11.48
CA TRP A 156 -7.82 -4.70 -12.76
C TRP A 156 -7.94 -3.17 -12.77
N GLN A 157 -8.04 -2.52 -11.60
CA GLN A 157 -8.19 -1.06 -11.51
C GLN A 157 -7.06 -0.28 -12.19
N SER A 158 -5.83 -0.80 -12.18
CA SER A 158 -4.65 -0.14 -12.74
C SER A 158 -3.97 -0.97 -13.85
N GLY A 159 -4.52 -2.15 -14.17
CA GLY A 159 -4.05 -3.06 -15.20
C GLY A 159 -4.85 -2.98 -16.50
N GLU A 160 -5.35 -4.13 -16.94
CA GLU A 160 -5.94 -4.34 -18.28
C GLU A 160 -7.14 -3.43 -18.60
N LEU A 161 -7.92 -3.01 -17.60
CA LEU A 161 -9.08 -2.14 -17.81
C LEU A 161 -8.69 -0.66 -17.92
N ALA A 162 -7.64 -0.22 -17.22
CA ALA A 162 -7.19 1.17 -17.26
C ALA A 162 -6.56 1.56 -18.60
N GLY A 163 -5.86 0.64 -19.27
CA GLY A 163 -5.19 0.88 -20.56
C GLY A 163 -6.14 1.37 -21.69
N PRO A 164 -7.34 0.78 -21.83
CA PRO A 164 -8.41 1.28 -22.69
C PRO A 164 -9.05 2.61 -22.27
N GLY A 165 -8.70 3.18 -21.11
CA GLY A 165 -9.32 4.40 -20.57
C GLY A 165 -10.67 4.16 -19.88
N HIS A 166 -10.99 2.90 -19.54
CA HIS A 166 -12.21 2.54 -18.84
C HIS A 166 -11.90 2.22 -17.37
N SER A 167 -12.75 2.63 -16.46
CA SER A 167 -12.72 2.15 -15.08
C SER A 167 -13.44 0.81 -14.97
N TYR A 168 -13.03 -0.02 -14.00
CA TYR A 168 -13.75 -1.25 -13.65
C TYR A 168 -15.25 -1.01 -13.46
N TRP A 169 -15.59 0.09 -12.79
CA TRP A 169 -16.96 0.46 -12.46
C TRP A 169 -17.80 0.90 -13.67
N GLU A 170 -17.18 1.39 -14.74
CA GLU A 170 -17.89 1.70 -15.99
C GLU A 170 -18.17 0.43 -16.81
N MET A 171 -17.29 -0.56 -16.75
CA MET A 171 -17.40 -1.79 -17.53
C MET A 171 -18.28 -2.86 -16.87
N ILE A 172 -18.23 -2.94 -15.54
CA ILE A 172 -18.83 -4.04 -14.76
C ILE A 172 -19.59 -3.47 -13.54
N GLY A 173 -20.15 -2.26 -13.66
CA GLY A 173 -20.79 -1.54 -12.54
C GLY A 173 -21.96 -2.28 -11.87
N ASP A 174 -22.59 -3.20 -12.60
CA ASP A 174 -23.83 -3.86 -12.16
C ASP A 174 -23.60 -5.10 -11.28
N THR A 175 -22.36 -5.56 -11.10
CA THR A 175 -22.07 -6.74 -10.26
C THR A 175 -21.93 -6.38 -8.78
N CYS A 176 -21.64 -5.12 -8.49
CA CYS A 176 -21.37 -4.62 -7.13
C CYS A 176 -22.55 -3.84 -6.52
N VAL A 177 -23.62 -3.60 -7.27
CA VAL A 177 -24.78 -2.82 -6.80
C VAL A 177 -25.57 -3.56 -5.72
N GLY A 178 -25.44 -3.07 -4.48
CA GLY A 178 -26.49 -3.11 -3.46
C GLY A 178 -26.60 -4.37 -2.60
N TRP A 179 -25.51 -4.83 -2.01
CA TRP A 179 -25.54 -5.81 -0.90
C TRP A 179 -25.34 -5.11 0.45
#